data_AF-A0A9E1Y340-F1
#
_entry.id   AF-A0A9E1Y340-F1
#
_cell.length_a   1.000
_cell.length_b   1.000
_cell.length_c   1.000
_cell.angle_alpha   90.00
_cell.angle_beta   90.00
_cell.angle_gamma   90.00
#
_symmetry.space_group_name_H-M   'P 1'
#
loop_
_entity.id
_entity.type
_entity.pdbx_description
1 polymer ?
#
loop_
_entity_poly.entity_id
_entity_poly.type
_entity_poly.pdbx_seq_one_letter_code
_entity_poly.pdbx_strand_id
1 'polypeptide(L)'
;MDSTAQKTDLKAIPANVNEIKLQPTSLDIWENKYCLKSKQGERIDENIDQTYQRVAKALVEVEAKDIRQDWYEKFLWALRHGVIPAGRITSNAGAQAHKPATSTINCTVSGIISDSMEDILQKNLEAGLTLKAGCGIGYEFSTLRPKGAYVSGAGAYTSGPLSFMDIYDKTCFTVSSAGGRRGAQMATFEIGHPDVMDFIKAKREDGRLRQFNLSLLITAEFMEAVKNDTDWALSFPITQSELESDQLDLDDPSQVLWREFPAKAKYVTNDAGLVACKVSKTVKAQRLWDMIMASTYDFAEPGFILIDKVNEMNNNWFCENIRATNPCGEQPLPPYGSCLLGSVNLTRFVERPFNGDADFDWETFREAVAIFTRMLDNVVEINGLPLPEQRHEIERKRRHGMGYLGLGSAITMMGMSYGDPASVAFTERVTKELALVGWQTGLELAKEKGAAPIMDEIFEVTGEMLRLRPEMVEDGIKLGDKLPGRVLHAKYSRYMQKIATEDAGLIEALIEHGCRFTHHSSIAPTGTISLSLANNASNGIEPSFAHHYARNVIREGKKSKEKVDVFSFELLAYNAMVNPDAAPYTDNPDHQLPDYFITADDISPIQHVDIQAAAQKWIDSSISKTANVPT
;
A
#
# COMPACT_ATOMS: atom_id res chain seq x y z
N MET A 1 -61.79 31.80 0.24
CA MET A 1 -61.46 30.36 0.13
C MET A 1 -60.95 30.20 -1.29
N ASP A 2 -59.67 30.02 -1.59
CA ASP A 2 -58.59 29.37 -0.85
C ASP A 2 -57.27 30.13 -1.01
N SER A 3 -56.52 30.24 0.10
CA SER A 3 -55.10 30.55 0.09
C SER A 3 -54.33 29.24 0.28
N THR A 4 -53.79 28.69 -0.82
CA THR A 4 -52.80 27.61 -0.75
C THR A 4 -51.46 28.20 -0.32
N ALA A 5 -51.28 28.32 1.00
CA ALA A 5 -49.96 28.55 1.57
C ALA A 5 -49.09 27.32 1.30
N GLN A 6 -48.08 27.47 0.44
CA GLN A 6 -46.97 26.53 0.34
C GLN A 6 -46.35 26.40 1.73
N LYS A 7 -46.44 25.20 2.32
CA LYS A 7 -45.62 24.85 3.47
C LYS A 7 -44.16 24.88 3.02
N THR A 8 -43.42 25.89 3.46
CA THR A 8 -41.97 25.86 3.48
C THR A 8 -41.53 24.68 4.33
N ASP A 9 -41.08 23.59 3.68
CA ASP A 9 -40.33 22.53 4.35
C ASP A 9 -39.03 23.17 4.87
N LEU A 10 -39.01 23.52 6.15
CA LEU A 10 -37.79 23.89 6.86
C LEU A 10 -36.88 22.64 6.88
N LYS A 11 -35.97 22.54 5.91
CA LYS A 11 -34.91 21.53 5.96
C LYS A 11 -33.97 21.92 7.11
N ALA A 12 -33.89 21.06 8.12
CA ALA A 12 -32.90 21.21 9.19
C ALA A 12 -31.50 21.20 8.56
N ILE A 13 -30.71 22.23 8.83
CA ILE A 13 -29.29 22.29 8.45
C ILE A 13 -28.55 21.29 9.34
N PRO A 14 -27.80 20.34 8.77
CA PRO A 14 -26.99 19.40 9.55
C PRO A 14 -26.08 20.12 10.54
N ALA A 15 -26.09 19.69 11.79
CA ALA A 15 -25.19 20.24 12.81
C ALA A 15 -23.79 19.61 12.74
N ASN A 16 -23.68 18.44 12.10
CA ASN A 16 -22.45 17.66 11.98
C ASN A 16 -22.33 16.99 10.60
N VAL A 17 -21.10 16.89 10.08
CA VAL A 17 -20.74 16.15 8.85
C VAL A 17 -21.19 14.68 8.86
N ASN A 18 -21.45 14.11 10.04
CA ASN A 18 -22.00 12.77 10.25
C ASN A 18 -23.46 12.61 9.84
N GLU A 19 -24.17 13.72 9.66
CA GLU A 19 -25.58 13.74 9.23
C GLU A 19 -25.73 13.87 7.70
N ILE A 20 -24.61 14.05 6.97
CA ILE A 20 -24.63 14.13 5.51
C ILE A 20 -25.05 12.78 4.92
N LYS A 21 -26.18 12.79 4.21
CA LYS A 21 -26.77 11.59 3.62
C LYS A 21 -25.87 11.00 2.53
N LEU A 22 -25.82 9.67 2.49
CA LEU A 22 -25.15 8.95 1.42
C LEU A 22 -25.84 9.20 0.09
N GLN A 23 -25.05 9.50 -0.94
CA GLN A 23 -25.56 9.63 -2.31
C GLN A 23 -25.95 8.26 -2.89
N PRO A 24 -26.90 8.18 -3.84
CA PRO A 24 -27.37 6.92 -4.41
C PRO A 24 -26.26 6.03 -4.97
N THR A 25 -25.26 6.64 -5.61
CA THR A 25 -24.08 5.93 -6.15
C THR A 25 -23.26 5.24 -5.06
N SER A 26 -23.13 5.86 -3.89
CA SER A 26 -22.40 5.29 -2.75
C SER A 26 -23.12 4.06 -2.20
N LEU A 27 -24.45 4.13 -2.07
CA LEU A 27 -25.29 3.02 -1.65
C LEU A 27 -25.28 1.87 -2.67
N ASP A 28 -25.36 2.16 -3.96
CA ASP A 28 -25.30 1.16 -5.03
C ASP A 28 -23.97 0.40 -5.01
N ILE A 29 -22.84 1.10 -4.84
CA ILE A 29 -21.54 0.45 -4.75
C ILE A 29 -21.42 -0.38 -3.48
N TRP A 30 -21.92 0.10 -2.34
CA TRP A 30 -21.98 -0.71 -1.12
C TRP A 30 -22.78 -1.99 -1.34
N GLU A 31 -23.97 -1.88 -1.90
CA GLU A 31 -24.83 -3.03 -2.17
C GLU A 31 -24.16 -4.06 -3.10
N ASN A 32 -23.46 -3.58 -4.14
CA ASN A 32 -22.85 -4.44 -5.13
C ASN A 32 -21.52 -5.05 -4.67
N LYS A 33 -20.79 -4.40 -3.76
CA LYS A 33 -19.40 -4.78 -3.40
C LYS A 33 -19.22 -5.28 -1.97
N TYR A 34 -20.06 -4.84 -1.03
CA TYR A 34 -19.83 -5.01 0.41
C TYR A 34 -21.01 -5.62 1.17
N CYS A 35 -22.25 -5.38 0.72
CA CYS A 35 -23.43 -6.05 1.26
C CYS A 35 -23.27 -7.57 1.12
N LEU A 36 -23.30 -8.29 2.24
CA LEU A 36 -23.34 -9.75 2.21
C LEU A 36 -24.70 -10.19 1.67
N LYS A 37 -24.67 -11.11 0.69
CA LYS A 37 -25.87 -11.69 0.08
C LYS A 37 -25.80 -13.22 0.13
N SER A 38 -26.95 -13.87 0.25
CA SER A 38 -27.09 -15.32 0.13
C SER A 38 -26.78 -15.79 -1.30
N LYS A 39 -26.69 -17.10 -1.51
CA LYS A 39 -26.51 -17.68 -2.86
C LYS A 39 -27.66 -17.32 -3.80
N GLN A 40 -28.85 -17.08 -3.24
CA GLN A 40 -30.07 -16.69 -3.94
C GLN A 40 -30.16 -15.17 -4.19
N GLY A 41 -29.17 -14.40 -3.72
CA GLY A 41 -29.12 -12.95 -3.89
C GLY A 41 -29.86 -12.16 -2.81
N GLU A 42 -30.39 -12.82 -1.78
CA GLU A 42 -31.06 -12.16 -0.66
C GLU A 42 -30.06 -11.42 0.21
N ARG A 43 -30.39 -10.21 0.63
CA ARG A 43 -29.53 -9.41 1.50
C ARG A 43 -29.45 -10.05 2.89
N ILE A 44 -28.23 -10.31 3.36
CA ILE A 44 -27.92 -10.68 4.74
C ILE A 44 -27.61 -9.43 5.55
N ASP A 45 -26.87 -8.49 4.95
CA ASP A 45 -26.74 -7.14 5.48
C ASP A 45 -27.84 -6.27 4.83
N GLU A 46 -28.84 -5.83 5.59
CA GLU A 46 -29.93 -4.99 5.06
C GLU A 46 -29.48 -3.54 4.80
N ASN A 47 -28.51 -3.06 5.57
CA ASN A 47 -27.93 -1.73 5.49
C ASN A 47 -26.44 -1.74 5.91
N ILE A 48 -25.76 -0.61 5.72
CA ILE A 48 -24.33 -0.44 6.03
C ILE A 48 -24.02 -0.71 7.51
N ASP A 49 -24.91 -0.32 8.43
CA ASP A 49 -24.69 -0.54 9.86
C ASP A 49 -24.67 -2.04 10.20
N GLN A 50 -25.53 -2.85 9.58
CA GLN A 50 -25.48 -4.31 9.73
C GLN A 50 -24.18 -4.90 9.15
N THR A 51 -23.63 -4.35 8.07
CA THR A 51 -22.27 -4.69 7.62
C THR A 51 -21.24 -4.38 8.71
N TYR A 52 -21.32 -3.22 9.38
CA TYR A 52 -20.43 -2.88 10.50
C TYR A 52 -20.58 -3.82 11.68
N GLN A 53 -21.81 -4.14 12.10
CA GLN A 53 -22.08 -5.09 13.17
C GLN A 53 -21.51 -6.47 12.86
N ARG A 54 -21.65 -6.96 11.63
CA ARG A 54 -21.06 -8.24 11.17
C ARG A 54 -19.54 -8.22 11.27
N VAL A 55 -18.89 -7.16 10.77
CA VAL A 55 -17.43 -7.04 10.80
C VAL A 55 -16.93 -6.94 12.25
N ALA A 56 -17.51 -6.08 13.08
CA ALA A 56 -17.16 -5.95 14.50
C ALA A 56 -17.31 -7.29 15.24
N LYS A 57 -18.42 -8.01 15.01
CA LYS A 57 -18.65 -9.33 15.60
C LYS A 57 -17.58 -10.33 15.17
N ALA A 58 -17.23 -10.38 13.89
CA ALA A 58 -16.22 -11.31 13.40
C ALA A 58 -14.83 -11.04 14.02
N LEU A 59 -14.47 -9.76 14.18
CA LEU A 59 -13.18 -9.37 14.75
C LEU A 59 -13.10 -9.58 16.26
N VAL A 60 -14.22 -9.43 16.99
CA VAL A 60 -14.22 -9.60 18.44
C VAL A 60 -14.25 -11.07 18.88
N GLU A 61 -14.64 -11.99 18.00
CA GLU A 61 -14.56 -13.44 18.29
C GLU A 61 -13.12 -13.94 18.48
N VAL A 62 -12.13 -13.15 18.03
CA VAL A 62 -10.70 -13.39 18.28
C VAL A 62 -10.31 -13.07 19.73
N GLU A 63 -11.03 -12.16 20.38
CA GLU A 63 -10.73 -11.73 21.74
C GLU A 63 -11.12 -12.78 22.79
N ALA A 64 -10.51 -12.66 23.97
CA ALA A 64 -10.88 -13.44 25.14
C ALA A 64 -12.35 -13.17 25.53
N LYS A 65 -13.07 -14.22 25.95
CA LYS A 65 -14.54 -14.21 26.10
C LYS A 65 -15.05 -13.12 27.04
N ASP A 66 -14.30 -12.79 28.08
CA ASP A 66 -14.62 -11.83 29.13
C ASP A 66 -14.56 -10.36 28.67
N ILE A 67 -13.77 -10.05 27.65
CA ILE A 67 -13.61 -8.68 27.13
C ILE A 67 -14.37 -8.44 25.80
N ARG A 68 -15.09 -9.45 25.29
CA ARG A 68 -15.73 -9.36 23.96
C ARG A 68 -16.82 -8.32 23.87
N GLN A 69 -17.64 -8.16 24.91
CA GLN A 69 -18.74 -7.20 24.83
C GLN A 69 -18.22 -5.77 24.74
N ASP A 70 -17.27 -5.42 25.60
CA ASP A 70 -16.65 -4.09 25.64
C ASP A 70 -15.93 -3.77 24.32
N TRP A 71 -15.17 -4.73 23.77
CA TRP A 71 -14.49 -4.52 22.49
C TRP A 71 -15.43 -4.52 21.30
N TYR A 72 -16.55 -5.25 21.35
CA TYR A 72 -17.58 -5.19 20.31
C TYR A 72 -18.15 -3.78 20.20
N GLU A 73 -18.47 -3.16 21.33
CA GLU A 73 -18.99 -1.79 21.38
C GLU A 73 -17.96 -0.79 20.84
N LYS A 74 -16.69 -0.92 21.23
CA LYS A 74 -15.58 -0.09 20.72
C LYS A 74 -15.37 -0.26 19.21
N PHE A 75 -15.33 -1.49 18.71
CA PHE A 75 -15.16 -1.76 17.27
C PHE A 75 -16.33 -1.21 16.46
N LEU A 76 -17.55 -1.39 16.95
CA LEU A 76 -18.74 -0.85 16.29
C LEU A 76 -18.77 0.68 16.32
N TRP A 77 -18.36 1.29 17.45
CA TRP A 77 -18.18 2.74 17.55
C TRP A 77 -17.17 3.24 16.51
N ALA A 78 -15.98 2.64 16.43
CA ALA A 78 -14.94 3.05 15.49
C ALA A 78 -15.42 2.97 14.04
N LEU A 79 -16.07 1.87 13.65
CA LEU A 79 -16.63 1.68 12.30
C LEU A 79 -17.65 2.78 11.95
N ARG A 80 -18.49 3.17 12.91
CA ARG A 80 -19.47 4.26 12.75
C ARG A 80 -18.82 5.65 12.71
N HIS A 81 -17.63 5.80 13.29
CA HIS A 81 -16.86 7.06 13.35
C HIS A 81 -15.80 7.17 12.25
N GLY A 82 -15.90 6.38 11.18
CA GLY A 82 -15.04 6.55 10.00
C GLY A 82 -13.83 5.64 9.93
N VAL A 83 -13.70 4.67 10.83
CA VAL A 83 -12.77 3.56 10.62
C VAL A 83 -13.32 2.64 9.53
N ILE A 84 -12.55 2.46 8.45
CA ILE A 84 -12.97 1.68 7.30
C ILE A 84 -11.93 0.59 7.02
N PRO A 85 -12.18 -0.67 7.44
CA PRO A 85 -11.36 -1.80 7.06
C PRO A 85 -11.30 -1.96 5.54
N ALA A 86 -10.18 -2.48 5.04
CA ALA A 86 -10.02 -2.70 3.60
C ALA A 86 -11.16 -3.54 3.00
N GLY A 87 -11.35 -3.39 1.69
CA GLY A 87 -12.51 -3.95 1.02
C GLY A 87 -12.71 -5.47 1.19
N ARG A 88 -11.63 -6.27 1.32
CA ARG A 88 -11.76 -7.71 1.59
C ARG A 88 -12.19 -7.99 3.03
N ILE A 89 -11.67 -7.26 4.02
CA ILE A 89 -12.12 -7.35 5.41
C ILE A 89 -13.63 -7.05 5.48
N THR A 90 -14.05 -5.92 4.92
CA THR A 90 -15.46 -5.49 4.91
C THR A 90 -16.38 -6.52 4.22
N SER A 91 -15.94 -7.09 3.09
CA SER A 91 -16.72 -8.08 2.32
C SER A 91 -16.76 -9.48 2.95
N ASN A 92 -15.72 -9.89 3.67
CA ASN A 92 -15.47 -11.31 3.98
C ASN A 92 -15.43 -11.63 5.49
N ALA A 93 -15.14 -10.67 6.37
CA ALA A 93 -15.16 -10.92 7.81
C ALA A 93 -16.59 -11.31 8.26
N GLY A 94 -16.72 -12.49 8.89
CA GLY A 94 -18.03 -13.02 9.31
C GLY A 94 -18.89 -13.59 8.17
N ALA A 95 -18.35 -13.73 6.96
CA ALA A 95 -19.07 -14.24 5.79
C ALA A 95 -18.87 -15.74 5.52
N GLN A 96 -18.20 -16.49 6.39
CA GLN A 96 -17.73 -17.85 6.14
C GLN A 96 -18.85 -18.82 5.73
N ALA A 97 -20.06 -18.65 6.27
CA ALA A 97 -21.22 -19.46 5.90
C ALA A 97 -21.63 -19.30 4.41
N HIS A 98 -21.27 -18.18 3.78
CA HIS A 98 -21.62 -17.86 2.39
C HIS A 98 -20.40 -17.79 1.46
N LYS A 99 -19.21 -17.49 2.00
CA LYS A 99 -17.94 -17.31 1.28
C LYS A 99 -16.80 -18.09 1.99
N PRO A 100 -16.83 -19.44 2.01
CA PRO A 100 -15.98 -20.25 2.90
C PRO A 100 -14.49 -20.23 2.56
N ALA A 101 -14.11 -19.90 1.33
CA ALA A 101 -12.72 -19.96 0.85
C ALA A 101 -12.24 -18.58 0.36
N THR A 102 -12.48 -17.54 1.16
CA THR A 102 -12.05 -16.17 0.83
C THR A 102 -11.12 -15.62 1.91
N SER A 103 -10.14 -14.85 1.48
CA SER A 103 -9.21 -14.15 2.38
C SER A 103 -9.76 -12.79 2.80
N THR A 104 -9.43 -12.34 4.01
CA THR A 104 -9.64 -10.96 4.46
C THR A 104 -8.50 -10.03 4.02
N ILE A 105 -7.44 -10.58 3.42
CA ILE A 105 -6.28 -9.85 2.89
C ILE A 105 -6.52 -9.45 1.43
N ASN A 106 -6.10 -8.23 1.07
CA ASN A 106 -6.29 -7.68 -0.28
C ASN A 106 -5.20 -8.13 -1.26
N CYS A 107 -3.95 -8.14 -0.84
CA CYS A 107 -2.80 -8.40 -1.71
C CYS A 107 -1.68 -9.13 -0.97
N THR A 108 -0.78 -9.77 -1.72
CA THR A 108 0.44 -10.40 -1.21
C THR A 108 1.62 -10.14 -2.15
N VAL A 109 2.81 -10.55 -1.74
CA VAL A 109 3.99 -10.69 -2.59
C VAL A 109 4.37 -12.17 -2.71
N SER A 110 4.78 -12.58 -3.89
CA SER A 110 5.22 -13.95 -4.18
C SER A 110 6.49 -14.32 -3.39
N GLY A 111 6.77 -15.61 -3.29
CA GLY A 111 8.12 -16.07 -2.91
C GLY A 111 9.18 -15.57 -3.91
N ILE A 112 10.45 -15.66 -3.53
CA ILE A 112 11.56 -15.42 -4.48
C ILE A 112 11.43 -16.42 -5.63
N ILE A 113 11.44 -15.92 -6.86
CA ILE A 113 11.45 -16.78 -8.06
C ILE A 113 12.91 -17.15 -8.33
N SER A 114 13.28 -18.38 -8.09
CA SER A 114 14.63 -18.86 -8.37
C SER A 114 14.80 -19.10 -9.86
N ASP A 115 16.01 -18.87 -10.38
CA ASP A 115 16.36 -19.11 -11.77
C ASP A 115 16.51 -20.63 -12.05
N SER A 116 15.37 -21.31 -12.10
CA SER A 116 15.17 -22.71 -12.50
C SER A 116 13.75 -22.90 -13.07
N MET A 117 13.58 -23.80 -14.04
CA MET A 117 12.26 -24.04 -14.64
C MET A 117 11.23 -24.56 -13.61
N GLU A 118 11.68 -25.44 -12.70
CA GLU A 118 10.82 -26.01 -11.66
C GLU A 118 10.28 -24.92 -10.73
N ASP A 119 11.15 -24.04 -10.21
CA ASP A 119 10.70 -23.01 -9.27
C ASP A 119 9.87 -21.94 -9.97
N ILE A 120 10.20 -21.56 -11.22
CA ILE A 120 9.37 -20.63 -12.02
C ILE A 120 7.94 -21.14 -12.16
N LEU A 121 7.74 -22.42 -12.47
CA LEU A 121 6.42 -23.01 -12.64
C LEU A 121 5.72 -23.23 -11.29
N GLN A 122 6.46 -23.57 -10.25
CA GLN A 122 5.93 -23.70 -8.89
C GLN A 122 5.43 -22.36 -8.35
N LYS A 123 6.15 -21.25 -8.54
CA LYS A 123 5.67 -19.90 -8.19
C LYS A 123 4.46 -19.45 -9.00
N ASN A 124 4.32 -19.90 -10.25
CA ASN A 124 3.11 -19.66 -11.04
C ASN A 124 1.89 -20.43 -10.50
N LEU A 125 2.10 -21.65 -9.97
CA LEU A 125 1.04 -22.39 -9.29
C LEU A 125 0.60 -21.67 -8.01
N GLU A 126 1.55 -21.24 -7.18
CA GLU A 126 1.29 -20.45 -5.96
C GLU A 126 0.54 -19.14 -6.26
N ALA A 127 0.92 -18.46 -7.35
CA ALA A 127 0.21 -17.29 -7.87
C ALA A 127 -1.25 -17.60 -8.22
N GLY A 128 -1.51 -18.68 -8.96
CA GLY A 128 -2.86 -19.10 -9.31
C GLY A 128 -3.75 -19.37 -8.08
N LEU A 129 -3.20 -19.99 -7.04
CA LEU A 129 -3.91 -20.23 -5.76
C LEU A 129 -4.21 -18.91 -5.03
N THR A 130 -3.26 -17.99 -5.01
CA THR A 130 -3.38 -16.65 -4.40
C THR A 130 -4.46 -15.82 -5.09
N LEU A 131 -4.43 -15.77 -6.43
CA LEU A 131 -5.40 -15.04 -7.25
C LEU A 131 -6.82 -15.60 -7.09
N LYS A 132 -6.95 -16.94 -7.02
CA LYS A 132 -8.22 -17.64 -6.76
C LYS A 132 -8.82 -17.23 -5.41
N ALA A 133 -8.00 -17.06 -4.37
CA ALA A 133 -8.45 -16.67 -3.03
C ALA A 133 -8.94 -15.21 -2.94
N GLY A 134 -8.70 -14.39 -3.98
CA GLY A 134 -9.14 -13.00 -4.02
C GLY A 134 -8.01 -11.97 -3.95
N CYS A 135 -6.76 -12.41 -3.79
CA CYS A 135 -5.64 -11.53 -3.52
C CYS A 135 -4.97 -11.06 -4.83
N GLY A 136 -4.61 -9.79 -4.90
CA GLY A 136 -3.62 -9.32 -5.88
C GLY A 136 -2.20 -9.74 -5.47
N ILE A 137 -1.26 -9.80 -6.40
CA ILE A 137 0.08 -10.36 -6.13
C ILE A 137 1.22 -9.58 -6.80
N GLY A 138 2.27 -9.29 -6.04
CA GLY A 138 3.52 -8.71 -6.54
C GLY A 138 4.63 -9.73 -6.73
N TYR A 139 5.52 -9.47 -7.68
CA TYR A 139 6.65 -10.35 -8.02
C TYR A 139 7.92 -9.52 -8.27
N GLU A 140 9.07 -10.16 -8.08
CA GLU A 140 10.35 -9.71 -8.61
C GLU A 140 10.85 -10.74 -9.63
N PHE A 141 11.14 -10.28 -10.85
CA PHE A 141 11.55 -11.14 -11.97
C PHE A 141 13.03 -10.99 -12.37
N SER A 142 13.80 -10.16 -11.65
CA SER A 142 15.20 -9.88 -11.98
C SER A 142 16.15 -10.95 -11.49
N THR A 143 15.64 -11.91 -10.72
CA THR A 143 16.34 -13.13 -10.38
C THR A 143 16.57 -14.07 -11.56
N LEU A 144 15.81 -13.92 -12.65
CA LEU A 144 15.85 -14.82 -13.81
C LEU A 144 16.94 -14.40 -14.79
N ARG A 145 17.71 -15.39 -15.29
CA ARG A 145 18.83 -15.12 -16.21
C ARG A 145 18.37 -14.39 -17.50
N PRO A 146 19.21 -13.51 -18.06
CA PRO A 146 18.83 -12.67 -19.18
C PRO A 146 18.62 -13.48 -20.45
N LYS A 147 17.83 -12.93 -21.37
CA LYS A 147 17.58 -13.51 -22.69
C LYS A 147 18.90 -13.82 -23.42
N GLY A 148 19.00 -15.00 -23.99
CA GLY A 148 20.21 -15.46 -24.67
C GLY A 148 21.31 -15.98 -23.73
N ALA A 149 21.11 -16.01 -22.41
CA ALA A 149 22.02 -16.73 -21.52
C ALA A 149 21.94 -18.24 -21.75
N TYR A 150 23.08 -18.91 -21.63
CA TYR A 150 23.19 -20.35 -21.85
C TYR A 150 22.57 -21.14 -20.69
N VAL A 151 21.99 -22.30 -20.99
CA VAL A 151 21.38 -23.23 -20.03
C VAL A 151 22.05 -24.58 -20.18
N SER A 152 23.06 -24.85 -19.35
CA SER A 152 23.93 -26.02 -19.46
C SER A 152 23.18 -27.35 -19.45
N GLY A 153 22.14 -27.49 -18.63
CA GLY A 153 21.34 -28.72 -18.56
C GLY A 153 20.52 -29.02 -19.82
N ALA A 154 20.13 -27.98 -20.57
CA ALA A 154 19.34 -28.11 -21.80
C ALA A 154 20.18 -28.00 -23.08
N GLY A 155 21.44 -27.56 -22.97
CA GLY A 155 22.30 -27.27 -24.12
C GLY A 155 21.77 -26.15 -25.01
N ALA A 156 20.94 -25.24 -24.48
CA ALA A 156 20.19 -24.23 -25.23
C ALA A 156 20.30 -22.84 -24.59
N TYR A 157 19.71 -21.84 -25.24
CA TYR A 157 19.66 -20.45 -24.76
C TYR A 157 18.25 -20.10 -24.27
N THR A 158 18.16 -19.36 -23.17
CA THR A 158 16.86 -18.97 -22.59
C THR A 158 16.18 -17.83 -23.36
N SER A 159 14.84 -17.78 -23.30
CA SER A 159 14.03 -16.67 -23.81
C SER A 159 13.98 -15.46 -22.87
N GLY A 160 14.52 -15.59 -21.65
CA GLY A 160 14.62 -14.52 -20.65
C GLY A 160 13.35 -14.30 -19.82
N PRO A 161 13.41 -13.44 -18.78
CA PRO A 161 12.34 -13.20 -17.80
C PRO A 161 10.99 -12.85 -18.42
N LEU A 162 10.96 -11.95 -19.39
CA LEU A 162 9.70 -11.44 -19.96
C LEU A 162 8.87 -12.55 -20.63
N SER A 163 9.50 -13.57 -21.21
CA SER A 163 8.79 -14.71 -21.79
C SER A 163 8.11 -15.57 -20.71
N PHE A 164 8.69 -15.67 -19.52
CA PHE A 164 8.06 -16.36 -18.39
C PHE A 164 6.96 -15.51 -17.77
N MET A 165 7.11 -14.18 -17.73
CA MET A 165 6.05 -13.27 -17.29
C MET A 165 4.76 -13.44 -18.11
N ASP A 166 4.86 -13.77 -19.41
CA ASP A 166 3.69 -14.05 -20.25
C ASP A 166 2.86 -15.23 -19.72
N ILE A 167 3.49 -16.24 -19.09
CA ILE A 167 2.78 -17.36 -18.45
C ILE A 167 1.93 -16.83 -17.28
N TYR A 168 2.51 -15.98 -16.44
CA TYR A 168 1.83 -15.39 -15.28
C TYR A 168 0.71 -14.43 -15.70
N ASP A 169 0.91 -13.65 -16.78
CA ASP A 169 -0.14 -12.81 -17.38
C ASP A 169 -1.34 -13.67 -17.81
N LYS A 170 -1.10 -14.80 -18.48
CA LYS A 170 -2.17 -15.74 -18.87
C LYS A 170 -2.80 -16.46 -17.70
N THR A 171 -2.05 -16.82 -16.67
CA THR A 171 -2.61 -17.36 -15.42
C THR A 171 -3.60 -16.38 -14.81
N CYS A 172 -3.20 -15.11 -14.63
CA CYS A 172 -4.07 -14.09 -14.04
C CYS A 172 -5.29 -13.77 -14.91
N PHE A 173 -5.13 -13.75 -16.23
CA PHE A 173 -6.25 -13.59 -17.14
C PHE A 173 -7.27 -14.73 -17.03
N THR A 174 -6.79 -15.96 -16.83
CA THR A 174 -7.63 -17.18 -16.78
C THR A 174 -8.30 -17.37 -15.42
N VAL A 175 -7.58 -17.10 -14.32
CA VAL A 175 -8.09 -17.25 -12.96
C VAL A 175 -9.00 -16.06 -12.62
N SER A 176 -10.31 -16.27 -12.72
CA SER A 176 -11.27 -15.30 -12.19
C SER A 176 -11.14 -15.21 -10.67
N SER A 177 -10.75 -14.05 -10.16
CA SER A 177 -10.56 -13.84 -8.73
C SER A 177 -11.91 -13.91 -7.99
N ALA A 178 -11.91 -14.39 -6.74
CA ALA A 178 -13.11 -14.53 -5.93
C ALA A 178 -13.95 -13.22 -5.90
N GLY A 179 -15.23 -13.34 -6.25
CA GLY A 179 -16.17 -12.22 -6.34
C GLY A 179 -16.28 -11.57 -7.74
N GLY A 180 -15.88 -12.27 -8.81
CA GLY A 180 -16.09 -11.83 -10.20
C GLY A 180 -15.20 -10.66 -10.64
N ARG A 181 -14.11 -10.40 -9.91
CA ARG A 181 -13.10 -9.37 -10.27
C ARG A 181 -11.95 -10.03 -11.04
N ARG A 182 -11.33 -9.28 -11.95
CA ARG A 182 -10.05 -9.69 -12.53
C ARG A 182 -8.94 -9.54 -11.48
N GLY A 183 -7.99 -10.46 -11.47
CA GLY A 183 -6.79 -10.34 -10.64
C GLY A 183 -5.96 -9.12 -11.06
N ALA A 184 -5.14 -8.62 -10.13
CA ALA A 184 -4.18 -7.55 -10.40
C ALA A 184 -2.80 -8.02 -9.95
N GLN A 185 -1.78 -7.71 -10.74
CA GLN A 185 -0.42 -8.12 -10.47
C GLN A 185 0.55 -6.94 -10.53
N MET A 186 1.65 -7.00 -9.79
CA MET A 186 2.80 -6.09 -9.92
C MET A 186 4.03 -6.89 -10.34
N ALA A 187 4.74 -6.44 -11.37
CA ALA A 187 6.06 -6.94 -11.70
C ALA A 187 7.09 -5.85 -11.40
N THR A 188 8.03 -6.19 -10.53
CA THR A 188 9.20 -5.36 -10.25
C THR A 188 10.43 -5.88 -10.98
N PHE A 189 11.28 -4.94 -11.41
CA PHE A 189 12.46 -5.25 -12.20
C PHE A 189 13.63 -4.32 -11.88
N GLU A 190 14.82 -4.88 -11.70
CA GLU A 190 16.05 -4.20 -11.32
C GLU A 190 16.60 -3.37 -12.49
N ILE A 191 16.96 -2.11 -12.20
CA ILE A 191 17.43 -1.15 -13.20
C ILE A 191 18.76 -1.57 -13.86
N GLY A 192 19.56 -2.36 -13.14
CA GLY A 192 20.82 -2.93 -13.65
C GLY A 192 20.70 -4.28 -14.36
N HIS A 193 19.50 -4.82 -14.58
CA HIS A 193 19.34 -6.12 -15.25
C HIS A 193 19.56 -6.00 -16.78
N PRO A 194 20.21 -6.97 -17.47
CA PRO A 194 20.50 -6.87 -18.92
C PRO A 194 19.26 -6.67 -19.81
N ASP A 195 18.12 -7.24 -19.42
CA ASP A 195 16.84 -7.12 -20.15
C ASP A 195 15.99 -5.89 -19.73
N VAL A 196 16.51 -4.97 -18.94
CA VAL A 196 15.75 -3.81 -18.41
C VAL A 196 15.13 -2.94 -19.51
N MET A 197 15.83 -2.77 -20.64
CA MET A 197 15.33 -1.97 -21.77
C MET A 197 14.12 -2.62 -22.44
N ASP A 198 14.06 -3.95 -22.46
CA ASP A 198 12.91 -4.70 -23.00
C ASP A 198 11.74 -4.62 -22.01
N PHE A 199 12.02 -4.69 -20.71
CA PHE A 199 11.02 -4.50 -19.66
C PHE A 199 10.35 -3.12 -19.74
N ILE A 200 11.13 -2.04 -19.87
CA ILE A 200 10.62 -0.67 -20.01
C ILE A 200 9.67 -0.55 -21.21
N LYS A 201 9.98 -1.24 -22.32
CA LYS A 201 9.20 -1.16 -23.56
C LYS A 201 8.08 -2.18 -23.65
N ALA A 202 7.91 -3.07 -22.67
CA ALA A 202 7.08 -4.26 -22.82
C ALA A 202 5.62 -3.94 -23.18
N LYS A 203 5.06 -2.85 -22.64
CA LYS A 203 3.67 -2.42 -22.93
C LYS A 203 3.49 -1.60 -24.21
N ARG A 204 4.57 -1.33 -24.96
CA ARG A 204 4.47 -0.77 -26.31
C ARG A 204 3.91 -1.80 -27.30
N GLU A 205 4.04 -3.08 -26.97
CA GLU A 205 3.41 -4.17 -27.69
C GLU A 205 1.94 -4.30 -27.25
N ASP A 206 1.02 -4.07 -28.18
CA ASP A 206 -0.40 -4.12 -27.87
C ASP A 206 -0.81 -5.51 -27.34
N GLY A 207 -1.50 -5.53 -26.20
CA GLY A 207 -2.01 -6.79 -25.63
C GLY A 207 -1.07 -7.47 -24.64
N ARG A 208 0.20 -7.09 -24.58
CA ARG A 208 1.20 -7.78 -23.76
C ARG A 208 1.25 -7.27 -22.32
N LEU A 209 1.40 -8.19 -21.36
CA LEU A 209 1.49 -7.93 -19.91
C LEU A 209 0.38 -7.02 -19.34
N ARG A 210 -0.84 -7.09 -19.90
CA ARG A 210 -1.97 -6.25 -19.48
C ARG A 210 -2.47 -6.54 -18.07
N GLN A 211 -2.13 -7.69 -17.49
CA GLN A 211 -2.52 -8.02 -16.11
C GLN A 211 -1.51 -7.55 -15.06
N PHE A 212 -0.38 -6.97 -15.49
CA PHE A 212 0.64 -6.42 -14.61
C PHE A 212 0.61 -4.90 -14.60
N ASN A 213 0.85 -4.30 -13.44
CA ASN A 213 1.52 -3.03 -13.33
C ASN A 213 3.04 -3.30 -13.35
N LEU A 214 3.81 -2.53 -14.12
CA LEU A 214 5.26 -2.67 -14.21
C LEU A 214 5.95 -1.58 -13.38
N SER A 215 6.98 -1.91 -12.61
CA SER A 215 7.79 -0.93 -11.86
C SER A 215 9.26 -1.30 -11.82
N LEU A 216 10.12 -0.28 -11.85
CA LEU A 216 11.56 -0.45 -11.74
C LEU A 216 12.03 -0.27 -10.29
N LEU A 217 12.93 -1.16 -9.87
CA LEU A 217 13.70 -1.05 -8.63
C LEU A 217 14.91 -0.17 -8.93
N ILE A 218 14.90 1.02 -8.36
CA ILE A 218 15.86 2.08 -8.68
C ILE A 218 16.74 2.31 -7.47
N THR A 219 18.04 2.21 -7.69
CA THR A 219 19.07 2.42 -6.68
C THR A 219 19.47 3.90 -6.62
N ALA A 220 20.00 4.31 -5.47
CA ALA A 220 20.61 5.62 -5.29
C ALA A 220 21.79 5.82 -6.26
N GLU A 221 22.58 4.76 -6.49
CA GLU A 221 23.69 4.77 -7.43
C GLU A 221 23.25 5.13 -8.86
N PHE A 222 22.13 4.54 -9.34
CA PHE A 222 21.59 4.89 -10.66
C PHE A 222 21.17 6.36 -10.73
N MET A 223 20.53 6.88 -9.68
CA MET A 223 20.10 8.28 -9.63
C MET A 223 21.29 9.24 -9.64
N GLU A 224 22.38 8.92 -8.93
CA GLU A 224 23.62 9.68 -9.00
C GLU A 224 24.27 9.59 -10.38
N ALA A 225 24.22 8.42 -11.03
CA ALA A 225 24.73 8.27 -12.38
C ALA A 225 23.97 9.11 -13.41
N VAL A 226 22.63 9.21 -13.28
CA VAL A 226 21.79 10.08 -14.12
C VAL A 226 22.15 11.56 -13.93
N LYS A 227 22.24 12.02 -12.68
CA LYS A 227 22.57 13.42 -12.35
C LYS A 227 23.95 13.83 -12.87
N ASN A 228 24.92 12.92 -12.81
CA ASN A 228 26.31 13.19 -13.18
C ASN A 228 26.66 12.80 -14.63
N ASP A 229 25.68 12.37 -15.43
CA ASP A 229 25.86 11.89 -16.82
C ASP A 229 26.94 10.77 -16.98
N THR A 230 27.00 9.88 -15.99
CA THR A 230 27.94 8.76 -16.01
C THR A 230 27.35 7.53 -16.70
N ASP A 231 28.24 6.58 -16.94
CA ASP A 231 27.87 5.28 -17.49
C ASP A 231 27.19 4.40 -16.44
N TRP A 232 26.37 3.47 -16.90
CA TRP A 232 25.61 2.51 -16.12
C TRP A 232 25.81 1.10 -16.68
N ALA A 233 26.26 0.19 -15.84
CA ALA A 233 26.53 -1.19 -16.23
C ALA A 233 25.31 -2.09 -16.01
N LEU A 234 24.99 -2.88 -17.04
CA LEU A 234 23.98 -3.93 -16.98
C LEU A 234 24.66 -5.26 -16.68
N SER A 235 24.30 -5.88 -15.56
CA SER A 235 25.01 -7.04 -15.03
C SER A 235 24.07 -8.10 -14.46
N PHE A 236 24.53 -9.35 -14.45
CA PHE A 236 23.78 -10.48 -13.91
C PHE A 236 24.70 -11.42 -13.11
N PRO A 237 24.22 -12.05 -12.02
CA PRO A 237 25.03 -12.96 -11.20
C PRO A 237 25.72 -14.08 -11.97
N ILE A 238 26.93 -14.43 -11.52
CA ILE A 238 27.73 -15.53 -12.07
C ILE A 238 27.92 -16.68 -11.08
N THR A 239 27.88 -17.90 -11.60
CA THR A 239 28.20 -19.12 -10.87
C THR A 239 29.71 -19.37 -10.85
N GLN A 240 30.17 -20.23 -9.94
CA GLN A 240 31.60 -20.61 -9.89
C GLN A 240 32.08 -21.24 -11.21
N SER A 241 31.23 -22.05 -11.85
CA SER A 241 31.56 -22.68 -13.14
C SER A 241 31.70 -21.66 -14.26
N GLU A 242 30.89 -20.59 -14.28
CA GLU A 242 30.97 -19.52 -15.28
C GLU A 242 32.19 -18.62 -15.04
N LEU A 243 32.50 -18.33 -13.77
CA LEU A 243 33.71 -17.60 -13.39
C LEU A 243 34.97 -18.28 -13.94
N GLU A 244 35.05 -19.60 -13.77
CA GLU A 244 36.19 -20.41 -14.25
C GLU A 244 36.20 -20.56 -15.78
N SER A 245 35.06 -20.80 -16.42
CA SER A 245 35.00 -20.99 -17.88
C SER A 245 35.30 -19.70 -18.65
N ASP A 246 34.80 -18.59 -18.14
CA ASP A 246 34.89 -17.29 -18.80
C ASP A 246 36.17 -16.53 -18.41
N GLN A 247 36.95 -17.07 -17.46
CA GLN A 247 38.21 -16.50 -16.96
C GLN A 247 38.05 -15.04 -16.50
N LEU A 248 36.98 -14.75 -15.76
CA LEU A 248 36.67 -13.39 -15.31
C LEU A 248 37.56 -12.97 -14.14
N ASP A 249 38.01 -11.72 -14.16
CA ASP A 249 38.69 -11.10 -13.03
C ASP A 249 37.67 -10.47 -12.09
N LEU A 250 37.61 -10.96 -10.83
CA LEU A 250 36.70 -10.47 -9.81
C LEU A 250 37.07 -9.05 -9.32
N ASP A 251 38.30 -8.62 -9.55
CA ASP A 251 38.80 -7.30 -9.15
C ASP A 251 38.69 -6.26 -10.28
N ASP A 252 38.29 -6.64 -11.49
CA ASP A 252 38.05 -5.74 -12.62
C ASP A 252 36.59 -5.26 -12.66
N PRO A 253 36.30 -3.99 -12.28
CA PRO A 253 34.93 -3.46 -12.25
C PRO A 253 34.29 -3.32 -13.64
N SER A 254 35.07 -3.41 -14.71
CA SER A 254 34.53 -3.45 -16.08
C SER A 254 33.97 -4.82 -16.45
N GLN A 255 34.37 -5.87 -15.74
CA GLN A 255 33.94 -7.25 -15.95
C GLN A 255 32.94 -7.72 -14.88
N VAL A 256 33.18 -7.37 -13.61
CA VAL A 256 32.41 -7.88 -12.46
C VAL A 256 32.02 -6.74 -11.53
N LEU A 257 30.76 -6.73 -11.11
CA LEU A 257 30.25 -5.85 -10.07
C LEU A 257 29.73 -6.66 -8.88
N TRP A 258 29.98 -6.18 -7.67
CA TRP A 258 29.43 -6.75 -6.45
C TRP A 258 28.11 -6.08 -6.11
N ARG A 259 27.01 -6.85 -6.07
CA ARG A 259 25.66 -6.31 -5.91
C ARG A 259 24.84 -7.07 -4.87
N GLU A 260 23.85 -6.39 -4.30
CA GLU A 260 22.80 -7.03 -3.52
C GLU A 260 21.94 -7.91 -4.42
N PHE A 261 21.75 -9.17 -4.03
CA PHE A 261 20.93 -10.10 -4.79
C PHE A 261 20.19 -11.07 -3.85
N PRO A 262 18.88 -11.33 -4.07
CA PRO A 262 18.05 -12.04 -3.10
C PRO A 262 18.30 -13.56 -3.08
N ALA A 263 18.78 -14.15 -4.18
CA ALA A 263 19.01 -15.59 -4.31
C ALA A 263 20.52 -15.90 -4.42
N LYS A 264 21.20 -16.07 -3.28
CA LYS A 264 22.67 -16.15 -3.21
C LYS A 264 23.26 -17.56 -3.45
N ALA A 265 22.50 -18.62 -3.15
CA ALA A 265 23.04 -19.98 -2.90
C ALA A 265 23.89 -20.62 -4.01
N LYS A 266 23.69 -20.25 -5.29
CA LYS A 266 24.42 -20.84 -6.44
C LYS A 266 25.46 -19.91 -7.06
N TYR A 267 25.56 -18.67 -6.58
CA TYR A 267 26.41 -17.64 -7.16
C TYR A 267 27.63 -17.37 -6.29
N VAL A 268 28.66 -16.79 -6.91
CA VAL A 268 29.87 -16.38 -6.20
C VAL A 268 29.55 -15.22 -5.27
N THR A 269 29.89 -15.36 -3.99
CA THR A 269 29.63 -14.38 -2.93
C THR A 269 30.90 -14.00 -2.19
N ASN A 270 30.97 -12.77 -1.69
CA ASN A 270 32.06 -12.31 -0.83
C ASN A 270 31.64 -12.26 0.66
N ASP A 271 32.60 -11.99 1.54
CA ASP A 271 32.39 -11.92 2.99
C ASP A 271 31.44 -10.77 3.43
N ALA A 272 31.23 -9.78 2.55
CA ALA A 272 30.27 -8.71 2.76
C ALA A 272 28.82 -9.12 2.40
N GLY A 273 28.62 -10.35 1.91
CA GLY A 273 27.33 -10.88 1.51
C GLY A 273 26.86 -10.45 0.12
N LEU A 274 27.71 -9.81 -0.68
CA LEU A 274 27.41 -9.37 -2.04
C LEU A 274 27.63 -10.50 -3.04
N VAL A 275 26.90 -10.46 -4.15
CA VAL A 275 27.00 -11.42 -5.25
C VAL A 275 27.77 -10.83 -6.42
N ALA A 276 28.74 -11.58 -6.95
CA ALA A 276 29.48 -11.20 -8.15
C ALA A 276 28.56 -11.26 -9.37
N CYS A 277 28.47 -10.17 -10.11
CA CYS A 277 27.62 -9.99 -11.28
C CYS A 277 28.46 -9.60 -12.51
N LYS A 278 28.44 -10.44 -13.54
CA LYS A 278 29.14 -10.17 -14.81
C LYS A 278 28.49 -9.02 -15.55
N VAL A 279 29.29 -8.03 -15.93
CA VAL A 279 28.89 -6.92 -16.79
C VAL A 279 28.71 -7.44 -18.20
N SER A 280 27.50 -7.30 -18.72
CA SER A 280 27.15 -7.70 -20.09
C SER A 280 27.24 -6.54 -21.07
N LYS A 281 26.92 -5.33 -20.60
CA LYS A 281 26.83 -4.13 -21.41
C LYS A 281 26.88 -2.89 -20.53
N THR A 282 27.46 -1.82 -21.05
CA THR A 282 27.44 -0.49 -20.42
C THR A 282 26.66 0.49 -21.30
N VAL A 283 25.84 1.33 -20.69
CA VAL A 283 25.01 2.35 -21.35
C VAL A 283 25.13 3.69 -20.62
N LYS A 284 24.76 4.81 -21.25
CA LYS A 284 24.61 6.08 -20.54
C LYS A 284 23.41 6.02 -19.60
N ALA A 285 23.57 6.41 -18.34
CA ALA A 285 22.48 6.42 -17.36
C ALA A 285 21.31 7.30 -17.82
N GLN A 286 21.60 8.50 -18.35
CA GLN A 286 20.59 9.42 -18.89
C GLN A 286 19.78 8.80 -20.03
N ARG A 287 20.40 8.00 -20.90
CA ARG A 287 19.68 7.32 -21.99
C ARG A 287 18.64 6.33 -21.44
N LEU A 288 18.95 5.66 -20.34
CA LEU A 288 17.99 4.75 -19.70
C LEU A 288 16.89 5.55 -18.99
N TRP A 289 17.25 6.64 -18.32
CA TRP A 289 16.30 7.58 -17.71
C TRP A 289 15.30 8.15 -18.73
N ASP A 290 15.77 8.66 -19.87
CA ASP A 290 14.91 9.21 -20.92
C ASP A 290 13.94 8.15 -21.47
N MET A 291 14.39 6.90 -21.56
CA MET A 291 13.54 5.79 -22.00
C MET A 291 12.43 5.49 -20.98
N ILE A 292 12.74 5.57 -19.69
CA ILE A 292 11.76 5.43 -18.61
C ILE A 292 10.75 6.56 -18.71
N MET A 293 11.21 7.82 -18.72
CA MET A 293 10.34 9.00 -18.75
C MET A 293 9.42 9.02 -19.98
N ALA A 294 9.96 8.72 -21.17
CA ALA A 294 9.14 8.63 -22.38
C ALA A 294 8.08 7.51 -22.27
N SER A 295 8.44 6.35 -21.71
CA SER A 295 7.48 5.26 -21.52
C SER A 295 6.41 5.59 -20.48
N THR A 296 6.80 6.19 -19.35
CA THR A 296 5.87 6.61 -18.30
C THR A 296 4.92 7.70 -18.83
N TYR A 297 5.39 8.62 -19.68
CA TYR A 297 4.53 9.61 -20.33
C TYR A 297 3.54 8.97 -21.31
N ASP A 298 4.01 8.09 -22.20
CA ASP A 298 3.17 7.50 -23.25
C ASP A 298 2.20 6.40 -22.73
N PHE A 299 2.57 5.68 -21.67
CA PHE A 299 1.90 4.45 -21.21
C PHE A 299 1.61 4.39 -19.71
N ALA A 300 1.90 5.46 -18.94
CA ALA A 300 1.83 5.51 -17.47
C ALA A 300 2.75 4.52 -16.73
N GLU A 301 3.66 3.84 -17.45
CA GLU A 301 4.52 2.78 -16.92
C GLU A 301 5.89 2.72 -17.63
N PRO A 302 6.95 2.23 -16.95
CA PRO A 302 6.94 1.64 -15.61
C PRO A 302 6.84 2.69 -14.50
N GLY A 303 6.32 2.28 -13.35
CA GLY A 303 6.43 2.99 -12.08
C GLY A 303 7.87 2.95 -11.54
N PHE A 304 8.11 3.72 -10.49
CA PHE A 304 9.45 3.96 -9.95
C PHE A 304 9.50 3.68 -8.46
N ILE A 305 10.34 2.73 -8.02
CA ILE A 305 10.49 2.33 -6.62
C ILE A 305 11.94 2.59 -6.20
N LEU A 306 12.13 3.51 -5.25
CA LEU A 306 13.44 3.77 -4.63
C LEU A 306 13.81 2.63 -3.67
N ILE A 307 14.37 1.55 -4.21
CA ILE A 307 14.51 0.28 -3.49
C ILE A 307 15.50 0.35 -2.33
N ASP A 308 16.53 1.18 -2.46
CA ASP A 308 17.50 1.42 -1.38
C ASP A 308 16.82 2.14 -0.21
N LYS A 309 15.94 3.12 -0.50
CA LYS A 309 15.21 3.84 0.55
C LYS A 309 14.19 2.96 1.25
N VAL A 310 13.52 2.09 0.50
CA VAL A 310 12.60 1.07 1.04
C VAL A 310 13.34 0.18 2.05
N ASN A 311 14.52 -0.34 1.71
CA ASN A 311 15.27 -1.23 2.60
C ASN A 311 15.96 -0.49 3.75
N GLU A 312 16.45 0.73 3.52
CA GLU A 312 17.04 1.56 4.57
C GLU A 312 16.02 1.83 5.69
N MET A 313 14.78 2.17 5.32
CA MET A 313 13.70 2.53 6.25
C MET A 313 12.89 1.34 6.77
N ASN A 314 13.10 0.13 6.24
CA ASN A 314 12.38 -1.07 6.67
C ASN A 314 12.67 -1.38 8.14
N ASN A 315 11.62 -1.53 8.95
CA ASN A 315 11.78 -1.85 10.37
C ASN A 315 12.38 -3.24 10.61
N ASN A 316 12.21 -4.16 9.67
CA ASN A 316 12.72 -5.53 9.74
C ASN A 316 14.00 -5.74 8.93
N TRP A 317 14.78 -4.67 8.70
CA TRP A 317 16.05 -4.65 7.95
C TRP A 317 17.03 -5.79 8.30
N PHE A 318 16.96 -6.35 9.50
CA PHE A 318 17.84 -7.40 10.00
C PHE A 318 17.45 -8.83 9.55
N CYS A 319 16.26 -9.06 9.02
CA CYS A 319 15.80 -10.42 8.68
C CYS A 319 15.26 -10.59 7.26
N GLU A 320 15.23 -9.52 6.47
CA GLU A 320 14.67 -9.56 5.12
C GLU A 320 15.22 -8.45 4.23
N ASN A 321 15.08 -8.67 2.93
CA ASN A 321 15.38 -7.70 1.90
C ASN A 321 14.14 -7.57 1.00
N ILE A 322 13.61 -6.37 0.87
CA ILE A 322 12.43 -6.08 0.08
C ILE A 322 12.84 -5.83 -1.35
N ARG A 323 12.26 -6.59 -2.27
CA ARG A 323 12.49 -6.44 -3.71
C ARG A 323 11.22 -6.39 -4.55
N ALA A 324 10.05 -6.48 -3.91
CA ALA A 324 8.77 -6.36 -4.58
C ALA A 324 7.79 -5.57 -3.73
N THR A 325 6.70 -5.14 -4.36
CA THR A 325 5.57 -4.47 -3.70
C THR A 325 4.27 -5.12 -4.15
N ASN A 326 3.21 -4.91 -3.37
CA ASN A 326 1.86 -5.27 -3.76
C ASN A 326 1.43 -4.50 -5.06
N PRO A 327 0.31 -4.89 -5.71
CA PRO A 327 -0.16 -4.28 -6.96
C PRO A 327 -0.28 -2.75 -6.98
N CYS A 328 -0.43 -2.10 -5.83
CA CYS A 328 -0.70 -0.67 -5.71
C CYS A 328 0.51 0.17 -5.26
N GLY A 329 1.65 -0.45 -4.89
CA GLY A 329 2.92 0.23 -4.59
C GLY A 329 3.09 0.78 -3.17
N GLU A 330 2.07 0.70 -2.33
CA GLU A 330 2.06 1.23 -0.96
C GLU A 330 2.63 0.28 0.10
N GLN A 331 2.70 -1.02 -0.22
CA GLN A 331 3.27 -2.04 0.66
C GLN A 331 4.43 -2.73 -0.05
N PRO A 332 5.67 -2.23 0.09
CA PRO A 332 6.86 -3.01 -0.16
C PRO A 332 6.88 -4.17 0.85
N LEU A 333 6.89 -5.41 0.36
CA LEU A 333 6.68 -6.59 1.21
C LEU A 333 7.77 -7.63 0.96
N PRO A 334 8.16 -8.40 2.00
CA PRO A 334 9.09 -9.50 1.85
C PRO A 334 8.44 -10.62 1.03
N PRO A 335 9.22 -11.63 0.60
CA PRO A 335 8.67 -12.85 0.03
C PRO A 335 7.56 -13.43 0.92
N TYR A 336 6.42 -13.78 0.30
CA TYR A 336 5.19 -14.23 0.98
C TYR A 336 4.50 -13.21 1.91
N GLY A 337 5.00 -11.98 2.00
CA GLY A 337 4.39 -10.91 2.77
C GLY A 337 2.98 -10.58 2.29
N SER A 338 2.15 -10.09 3.22
CA SER A 338 0.74 -9.82 2.97
C SER A 338 0.35 -8.38 3.33
N CYS A 339 -0.61 -7.86 2.59
CA CYS A 339 -1.08 -6.48 2.63
C CYS A 339 -2.39 -6.41 3.43
N LEU A 340 -2.25 -6.30 4.75
CA LEU A 340 -3.36 -6.09 5.69
C LEU A 340 -3.59 -4.58 5.84
N LEU A 341 -4.72 -4.08 5.34
CA LEU A 341 -4.96 -2.64 5.20
C LEU A 341 -6.23 -2.14 5.89
N GLY A 342 -6.24 -0.84 6.12
CA GLY A 342 -7.38 -0.11 6.63
C GLY A 342 -7.21 1.40 6.48
N SER A 343 -8.30 2.16 6.48
CA SER A 343 -8.21 3.62 6.40
C SER A 343 -9.15 4.32 7.38
N VAL A 344 -8.66 5.36 8.04
CA VAL A 344 -9.46 6.30 8.83
C VAL A 344 -9.97 7.42 7.91
N ASN A 345 -11.26 7.72 7.91
CA ASN A 345 -11.83 8.82 7.13
C ASN A 345 -11.64 10.16 7.87
N LEU A 346 -10.69 10.98 7.43
CA LEU A 346 -10.34 12.24 8.11
C LEU A 346 -11.49 13.24 8.16
N THR A 347 -12.41 13.20 7.21
CA THR A 347 -13.55 14.12 7.15
C THR A 347 -14.48 13.99 8.36
N ARG A 348 -14.45 12.85 9.07
CA ARG A 348 -15.28 12.58 10.26
C ARG A 348 -14.81 13.33 11.51
N PHE A 349 -13.61 13.86 11.47
CA PHE A 349 -12.97 14.54 12.60
C PHE A 349 -12.83 16.05 12.34
N VAL A 350 -13.38 16.58 11.25
CA VAL A 350 -13.40 18.03 11.01
C VAL A 350 -14.57 18.64 11.76
N GLU A 351 -14.27 19.58 12.65
CA GLU A 351 -15.23 20.38 13.38
C GLU A 351 -15.43 21.75 12.72
N ARG A 352 -16.68 22.24 12.74
CA ARG A 352 -17.05 23.56 12.19
C ARG A 352 -16.49 23.78 10.77
N PRO A 353 -16.76 22.84 9.82
CA PRO A 353 -16.16 22.90 8.50
C PRO A 353 -16.56 24.19 7.76
N PHE A 354 -15.65 24.67 6.91
CA PHE A 354 -15.78 25.86 6.05
C PHE A 354 -15.88 27.19 6.80
N ASN A 355 -15.64 27.20 8.11
CA ASN A 355 -15.59 28.41 8.92
C ASN A 355 -14.13 28.83 9.20
N GLY A 356 -13.90 30.10 9.51
CA GLY A 356 -12.57 30.61 9.88
C GLY A 356 -12.01 30.04 11.19
N ASP A 357 -12.82 29.33 11.97
CA ASP A 357 -12.47 28.62 13.20
C ASP A 357 -12.60 27.09 13.07
N ALA A 358 -12.58 26.56 11.84
CA ALA A 358 -12.55 25.13 11.57
C ALA A 358 -11.36 24.47 12.29
N ASP A 359 -11.62 23.35 12.94
CA ASP A 359 -10.60 22.59 13.68
C ASP A 359 -10.74 21.09 13.42
N PHE A 360 -9.81 20.31 13.96
CA PHE A 360 -9.77 18.86 13.84
C PHE A 360 -9.85 18.23 15.24
N ASP A 361 -10.79 17.31 15.43
CA ASP A 361 -10.96 16.54 16.66
C ASP A 361 -9.85 15.49 16.80
N TRP A 362 -8.74 15.93 17.36
CA TRP A 362 -7.56 15.12 17.61
C TRP A 362 -7.82 14.01 18.65
N GLU A 363 -8.72 14.22 19.60
CA GLU A 363 -8.99 13.24 20.66
C GLU A 363 -9.70 12.01 20.09
N THR A 364 -10.82 12.22 19.40
CA THR A 364 -11.57 11.16 18.73
C THR A 364 -10.75 10.50 17.62
N PHE A 365 -9.91 11.26 16.91
CA PHE A 365 -9.01 10.69 15.91
C PHE A 365 -8.02 9.69 16.53
N ARG A 366 -7.36 10.07 17.64
CA ARG A 366 -6.44 9.17 18.35
C ARG A 366 -7.17 7.93 18.89
N GLU A 367 -8.36 8.10 19.46
CA GLU A 367 -9.15 6.95 19.94
C GLU A 367 -9.51 5.99 18.79
N ALA A 368 -9.94 6.52 17.65
CA ALA A 368 -10.25 5.73 16.46
C ALA A 368 -9.02 4.97 15.95
N VAL A 369 -7.84 5.61 15.89
CA VAL A 369 -6.57 4.96 15.50
C VAL A 369 -6.19 3.84 16.47
N ALA A 370 -6.30 4.06 17.78
CA ALA A 370 -5.98 3.05 18.79
C ALA A 370 -6.91 1.82 18.67
N ILE A 371 -8.22 2.04 18.59
CA ILE A 371 -9.19 0.95 18.42
C ILE A 371 -8.94 0.21 17.11
N PHE A 372 -8.69 0.94 16.02
CA PHE A 372 -8.48 0.32 14.72
C PHE A 372 -7.18 -0.48 14.65
N THR A 373 -6.15 -0.07 15.40
CA THR A 373 -4.89 -0.80 15.51
C THR A 373 -5.15 -2.21 16.07
N ARG A 374 -5.98 -2.33 17.12
CA ARG A 374 -6.41 -3.62 17.65
C ARG A 374 -7.28 -4.42 16.68
N MET A 375 -8.19 -3.75 15.97
CA MET A 375 -9.02 -4.42 14.95
C MET A 375 -8.14 -5.08 13.87
N LEU A 376 -7.11 -4.38 13.38
CA LEU A 376 -6.18 -4.93 12.38
C LEU A 376 -5.34 -6.07 12.97
N ASP A 377 -4.86 -5.96 14.22
CA ASP A 377 -4.21 -7.09 14.91
C ASP A 377 -5.10 -8.36 14.92
N ASN A 378 -6.42 -8.21 15.12
CA ASN A 378 -7.34 -9.34 15.09
C ASN A 378 -7.56 -9.92 13.69
N VAL A 379 -7.41 -9.12 12.62
CA VAL A 379 -7.52 -9.61 11.25
C VAL A 379 -6.42 -10.62 10.93
N VAL A 380 -5.24 -10.49 11.56
CA VAL A 380 -4.14 -11.46 11.43
C VAL A 380 -4.64 -12.89 11.71
N GLU A 381 -5.48 -13.06 12.73
CA GLU A 381 -6.01 -14.37 13.16
C GLU A 381 -7.07 -14.94 12.20
N ILE A 382 -7.71 -14.10 11.39
CA ILE A 382 -8.76 -14.49 10.44
C ILE A 382 -8.37 -14.20 8.98
N ASN A 383 -7.07 -14.21 8.68
CA ASN A 383 -6.50 -13.77 7.39
C ASN A 383 -7.04 -14.58 6.19
N GLY A 384 -7.26 -15.89 6.34
CA GLY A 384 -7.76 -16.77 5.27
C GLY A 384 -6.83 -16.86 4.05
N LEU A 385 -5.52 -16.63 4.19
CA LEU A 385 -4.53 -16.74 3.13
C LEU A 385 -4.37 -18.19 2.68
N PRO A 386 -4.23 -18.47 1.36
CA PRO A 386 -4.25 -19.83 0.85
C PRO A 386 -2.94 -20.60 1.12
N LEU A 387 -1.79 -19.92 1.10
CA LEU A 387 -0.48 -20.57 1.23
C LEU A 387 -0.01 -20.61 2.70
N PRO A 388 0.55 -21.74 3.18
CA PRO A 388 1.15 -21.83 4.51
C PRO A 388 2.22 -20.77 4.79
N GLU A 389 3.06 -20.45 3.81
CA GLU A 389 4.15 -19.49 3.90
C GLU A 389 3.62 -18.07 4.10
N GLN A 390 2.53 -17.71 3.42
CA GLN A 390 1.85 -16.42 3.59
C GLN A 390 1.24 -16.29 5.00
N ARG A 391 0.67 -17.40 5.52
CA ARG A 391 0.14 -17.45 6.90
C ARG A 391 1.26 -17.32 7.92
N HIS A 392 2.36 -18.02 7.72
CA HIS A 392 3.53 -17.90 8.59
C HIS A 392 4.07 -16.47 8.64
N GLU A 393 4.23 -15.81 7.48
CA GLU A 393 4.74 -14.43 7.43
C GLU A 393 3.84 -13.42 8.16
N ILE A 394 2.51 -13.49 7.96
CA ILE A 394 1.59 -12.57 8.64
C ILE A 394 1.51 -12.87 10.16
N GLU A 395 1.56 -14.13 10.58
CA GLU A 395 1.49 -14.49 12.00
C GLU A 395 2.80 -14.16 12.75
N ARG A 396 3.95 -14.37 12.11
CA ARG A 396 5.28 -14.14 12.68
C ARG A 396 5.61 -12.65 12.84
N LYS A 397 5.23 -11.82 11.86
CA LYS A 397 5.62 -10.39 11.79
C LYS A 397 4.46 -9.43 12.06
N ARG A 398 3.22 -9.91 11.93
CA ARG A 398 1.98 -9.18 12.23
C ARG A 398 1.88 -7.82 11.56
N ARG A 399 2.45 -7.68 10.35
CA ARG A 399 2.43 -6.41 9.60
C ARG A 399 1.02 -6.00 9.26
N HIS A 400 0.75 -4.71 9.38
CA HIS A 400 -0.43 -4.09 8.82
C HIS A 400 -0.10 -2.68 8.33
N GLY A 401 -1.01 -2.12 7.55
CA GLY A 401 -0.91 -0.81 6.95
C GLY A 401 -2.19 -0.03 7.16
N MET A 402 -2.25 0.65 8.29
CA MET A 402 -3.27 1.66 8.53
C MET A 402 -2.88 2.94 7.80
N GLY A 403 -3.80 3.46 7.00
CA GLY A 403 -3.70 4.79 6.43
C GLY A 403 -4.93 5.60 6.74
N TYR A 404 -5.20 6.56 5.87
CA TYR A 404 -6.39 7.38 5.92
C TYR A 404 -6.88 7.70 4.52
N LEU A 405 -8.10 8.20 4.44
CA LEU A 405 -8.70 8.76 3.23
C LEU A 405 -9.33 10.12 3.55
N GLY A 406 -9.70 10.84 2.51
CA GLY A 406 -10.38 12.12 2.63
C GLY A 406 -9.45 13.25 3.04
N LEU A 407 -8.13 13.13 2.80
CA LEU A 407 -7.18 14.21 3.12
C LEU A 407 -7.50 15.50 2.37
N GLY A 408 -7.66 15.42 1.04
CA GLY A 408 -8.07 16.55 0.22
C GLY A 408 -9.39 17.15 0.66
N SER A 409 -10.40 16.30 0.89
CA SER A 409 -11.70 16.74 1.41
C SER A 409 -11.56 17.45 2.77
N ALA A 410 -10.78 16.91 3.70
CA ALA A 410 -10.57 17.50 5.02
C ALA A 410 -9.82 18.83 4.93
N ILE A 411 -8.80 18.94 4.08
CA ILE A 411 -8.08 20.20 3.79
C ILE A 411 -9.07 21.27 3.31
N THR A 412 -9.92 20.95 2.33
CA THR A 412 -10.94 21.88 1.82
C THR A 412 -11.96 22.24 2.91
N MET A 413 -12.40 21.26 3.71
CA MET A 413 -13.32 21.51 4.83
C MET A 413 -12.71 22.37 5.94
N MET A 414 -11.39 22.39 6.06
CA MET A 414 -10.66 23.26 6.98
C MET A 414 -10.36 24.65 6.39
N GLY A 415 -10.82 24.95 5.17
CA GLY A 415 -10.57 26.23 4.50
C GLY A 415 -9.15 26.42 3.98
N MET A 416 -8.38 25.32 3.86
CA MET A 416 -7.01 25.32 3.33
C MET A 416 -7.00 24.91 1.86
N SER A 417 -5.98 25.33 1.10
CA SER A 417 -5.75 24.89 -0.27
C SER A 417 -4.76 23.72 -0.28
N TYR A 418 -5.07 22.64 -1.01
CA TYR A 418 -4.19 21.48 -1.11
C TYR A 418 -2.78 21.86 -1.62
N GLY A 419 -1.76 21.54 -0.81
CA GLY A 419 -0.36 21.83 -1.11
C GLY A 419 0.12 23.21 -0.68
N ASP A 420 -0.72 24.04 -0.06
CA ASP A 420 -0.26 25.23 0.65
C ASP A 420 0.51 24.87 1.94
N PRO A 421 1.28 25.79 2.55
CA PRO A 421 2.06 25.49 3.75
C PRO A 421 1.23 24.97 4.93
N ALA A 422 -0.02 25.42 5.08
CA ALA A 422 -0.89 25.02 6.19
C ALA A 422 -1.38 23.57 6.02
N SER A 423 -1.79 23.19 4.81
CA SER A 423 -2.23 21.84 4.47
C SER A 423 -1.09 20.82 4.50
N VAL A 424 0.13 21.23 4.14
CA VAL A 424 1.36 20.42 4.30
C VAL A 424 1.64 20.15 5.78
N ALA A 425 1.58 21.18 6.63
CA ALA A 425 1.77 21.04 8.08
C ALA A 425 0.65 20.19 8.72
N PHE A 426 -0.60 20.38 8.30
CA PHE A 426 -1.74 19.56 8.73
C PHE A 426 -1.54 18.09 8.35
N THR A 427 -1.14 17.81 7.11
CA THR A 427 -0.86 16.45 6.64
C THR A 427 0.20 15.78 7.51
N GLU A 428 1.33 16.45 7.74
CA GLU A 428 2.41 15.91 8.60
C GLU A 428 1.90 15.62 10.02
N ARG A 429 1.11 16.52 10.61
CA ARG A 429 0.55 16.32 11.95
C ARG A 429 -0.40 15.13 12.01
N VAL A 430 -1.33 14.99 11.05
CA VAL A 430 -2.25 13.85 10.98
C VAL A 430 -1.48 12.54 10.90
N THR A 431 -0.47 12.45 10.04
CA THR A 431 0.31 11.21 9.91
C THR A 431 1.15 10.93 11.14
N LYS A 432 1.74 11.95 11.76
CA LYS A 432 2.51 11.83 13.00
C LYS A 432 1.65 11.27 14.14
N GLU A 433 0.45 11.82 14.35
CA GLU A 433 -0.49 11.36 15.37
C GLU A 433 -0.92 9.90 15.11
N LEU A 434 -1.19 9.55 13.84
CA LEU A 434 -1.49 8.16 13.46
C LEU A 434 -0.35 7.21 13.83
N ALA A 435 0.90 7.58 13.53
CA ALA A 435 2.07 6.75 13.81
C ALA A 435 2.31 6.59 15.31
N LEU A 436 2.33 7.70 16.07
CA LEU A 436 2.63 7.67 17.51
C LEU A 436 1.59 6.87 18.29
N VAL A 437 0.30 7.11 18.04
CA VAL A 437 -0.78 6.32 18.68
C VAL A 437 -0.69 4.86 18.27
N GLY A 438 -0.36 4.59 17.01
CA GLY A 438 -0.13 3.24 16.51
C GLY A 438 0.89 2.49 17.35
N TRP A 439 2.11 3.02 17.46
CA TRP A 439 3.19 2.36 18.22
C TRP A 439 2.91 2.26 19.72
N GLN A 440 2.31 3.29 20.32
CA GLN A 440 1.86 3.23 21.72
C GLN A 440 0.85 2.10 21.93
N THR A 441 -0.14 1.99 21.04
CA THR A 441 -1.13 0.91 21.08
C THR A 441 -0.48 -0.46 20.84
N GLY A 442 0.49 -0.53 19.93
CA GLY A 442 1.26 -1.74 19.64
C GLY A 442 2.06 -2.25 20.85
N LEU A 443 2.62 -1.35 21.65
CA LEU A 443 3.27 -1.66 22.93
C LEU A 443 2.26 -2.20 23.95
N GLU A 444 1.11 -1.54 24.12
CA GLU A 444 0.09 -2.00 25.07
C GLU A 444 -0.49 -3.36 24.67
N LEU A 445 -0.72 -3.59 23.38
CA LEU A 445 -1.11 -4.90 22.86
C LEU A 445 -0.02 -5.95 23.05
N ALA A 446 1.26 -5.57 23.00
CA ALA A 446 2.36 -6.49 23.28
C ALA A 446 2.36 -6.94 24.75
N LYS A 447 2.13 -6.00 25.68
CA LYS A 447 1.99 -6.31 27.11
C LYS A 447 0.77 -7.20 27.40
N GLU A 448 -0.33 -6.99 26.68
CA GLU A 448 -1.56 -7.75 26.88
C GLU A 448 -1.55 -9.13 26.19
N LYS A 449 -1.16 -9.19 24.92
CA LYS A 449 -1.32 -10.36 24.03
C LYS A 449 0.01 -11.02 23.65
N GLY A 450 1.14 -10.46 24.07
CA GLY A 450 2.49 -10.81 23.64
C GLY A 450 2.93 -10.02 22.40
N ALA A 451 4.25 -9.81 22.25
CA ALA A 451 4.81 -9.19 21.06
C ALA A 451 4.61 -10.06 19.80
N ALA A 452 4.85 -9.49 18.61
CA ALA A 452 4.98 -10.30 17.40
C ALA A 452 6.11 -11.32 17.60
N PRO A 453 5.95 -12.60 17.20
CA PRO A 453 6.95 -13.65 17.46
C PRO A 453 8.40 -13.27 17.10
N ILE A 454 8.58 -12.55 15.99
CA ILE A 454 9.89 -12.08 15.53
C ILE A 454 10.62 -11.17 16.54
N MET A 455 9.90 -10.48 17.42
CA MET A 455 10.46 -9.59 18.43
C MET A 455 11.25 -10.35 19.50
N ASP A 456 10.87 -11.60 19.79
CA ASP A 456 11.50 -12.44 20.82
C ASP A 456 12.51 -13.44 20.23
N GLU A 457 12.55 -13.57 18.89
CA GLU A 457 13.57 -14.38 18.21
C GLU A 457 14.97 -13.78 18.39
N ILE A 458 15.97 -14.66 18.51
CA ILE A 458 17.38 -14.27 18.65
C ILE A 458 18.06 -14.32 17.30
N PHE A 459 18.68 -13.21 16.90
CA PHE A 459 19.42 -13.06 15.67
C PHE A 459 20.92 -12.96 15.95
N GLU A 460 21.71 -13.69 15.17
CA GLU A 460 23.16 -13.56 15.16
C GLU A 460 23.56 -12.35 14.32
N VAL A 461 24.41 -11.49 14.86
CA VAL A 461 24.89 -10.28 14.20
C VAL A 461 25.87 -10.65 13.11
N THR A 462 25.53 -10.30 11.88
CA THR A 462 26.35 -10.58 10.68
C THR A 462 27.15 -9.35 10.23
N GLY A 463 28.15 -9.56 9.37
CA GLY A 463 28.89 -8.45 8.75
C GLY A 463 27.99 -7.54 7.90
N GLU A 464 26.96 -8.12 7.26
CA GLU A 464 25.93 -7.37 6.55
C GLU A 464 25.17 -6.42 7.49
N MET A 465 24.79 -6.88 8.69
CA MET A 465 24.12 -6.02 9.67
C MET A 465 25.00 -4.84 10.11
N LEU A 466 26.27 -5.10 10.43
CA LEU A 466 27.21 -4.05 10.87
C LEU A 466 27.50 -3.04 9.75
N ARG A 467 27.49 -3.45 8.49
CA ARG A 467 27.59 -2.54 7.33
C ARG A 467 26.33 -1.68 7.19
N LEU A 468 25.14 -2.27 7.36
CA LEU A 468 23.87 -1.56 7.23
C LEU A 468 23.60 -0.61 8.41
N ARG A 469 24.09 -0.96 9.60
CA ARG A 469 23.92 -0.21 10.87
C ARG A 469 25.27 -0.06 11.58
N PRO A 470 26.16 0.82 11.08
CA PRO A 470 27.47 1.03 11.68
C PRO A 470 27.41 1.49 13.14
N GLU A 471 26.31 2.15 13.56
CA GLU A 471 26.09 2.54 14.95
C GLU A 471 26.07 1.35 15.93
N MET A 472 25.79 0.12 15.47
CA MET A 472 25.87 -1.08 16.31
C MET A 472 27.31 -1.29 16.83
N VAL A 473 28.31 -0.96 16.01
CA VAL A 473 29.73 -1.07 16.40
C VAL A 473 30.07 -0.01 17.46
N GLU A 474 29.53 1.20 17.32
CA GLU A 474 29.70 2.28 18.30
C GLU A 474 29.11 1.90 19.67
N ASP A 475 28.00 1.15 19.66
CA ASP A 475 27.37 0.55 20.84
C ASP A 475 28.09 -0.71 21.37
N GLY A 476 29.23 -1.09 20.77
CA GLY A 476 30.09 -2.19 21.23
C GLY A 476 29.65 -3.59 20.78
N ILE A 477 28.68 -3.70 19.86
CA ILE A 477 28.22 -4.97 19.29
C ILE A 477 29.24 -5.48 18.27
N LYS A 478 29.49 -6.79 18.29
CA LYS A 478 30.48 -7.47 17.47
C LYS A 478 29.84 -8.55 16.59
N LEU A 479 30.58 -8.94 15.55
CA LEU A 479 30.22 -10.07 14.70
C LEU A 479 30.02 -11.33 15.56
N GLY A 480 28.90 -12.03 15.35
CA GLY A 480 28.54 -13.24 16.10
C GLY A 480 27.82 -12.98 17.43
N ASP A 481 27.66 -11.73 17.86
CA ASP A 481 26.81 -11.41 19.00
C ASP A 481 25.36 -11.80 18.73
N LYS A 482 24.59 -12.04 19.77
CA LYS A 482 23.19 -12.50 19.68
C LYS A 482 22.26 -11.49 20.31
N LEU A 483 21.34 -10.95 19.51
CA LEU A 483 20.41 -9.90 19.92
C LEU A 483 18.96 -10.34 19.66
N PRO A 484 18.01 -10.02 20.55
CA PRO A 484 16.61 -10.25 20.28
C PRO A 484 16.09 -9.29 19.20
N GLY A 485 15.12 -9.74 18.40
CA GLY A 485 14.53 -8.95 17.32
C GLY A 485 13.99 -7.59 17.77
N ARG A 486 13.44 -7.49 18.98
CA ARG A 486 12.95 -6.21 19.56
C ARG A 486 14.04 -5.16 19.74
N VAL A 487 15.28 -5.56 20.04
CA VAL A 487 16.42 -4.62 20.11
C VAL A 487 16.80 -4.15 18.70
N LEU A 488 16.90 -5.08 17.75
CA LEU A 488 17.24 -4.76 16.35
C LEU A 488 16.17 -3.88 15.67
N HIS A 489 14.91 -4.13 15.99
CA HIS A 489 13.76 -3.37 15.52
C HIS A 489 13.71 -1.98 16.17
N ALA A 490 13.57 -1.89 17.50
CA ALA A 490 13.29 -0.62 18.16
C ALA A 490 14.50 0.33 18.21
N LYS A 491 15.73 -0.19 18.39
CA LYS A 491 16.94 0.63 18.53
C LYS A 491 17.63 0.94 17.20
N TYR A 492 17.66 -0.04 16.29
CA TYR A 492 18.48 0.02 15.08
C TYR A 492 17.69 0.12 13.76
N SER A 493 16.35 0.18 13.81
CA SER A 493 15.58 0.66 12.65
C SER A 493 15.74 2.17 12.49
N ARG A 494 16.04 2.64 11.27
CA ARG A 494 16.10 4.07 10.94
C ARG A 494 14.75 4.76 11.15
N TYR A 495 13.66 4.06 10.90
CA TYR A 495 12.33 4.60 11.14
C TYR A 495 12.03 4.68 12.65
N MET A 496 12.39 3.67 13.45
CA MET A 496 12.16 3.72 14.90
C MET A 496 13.06 4.75 15.60
N GLN A 497 14.28 4.97 15.12
CA GLN A 497 15.14 6.08 15.55
C GLN A 497 14.47 7.44 15.33
N LYS A 498 13.66 7.59 14.29
CA LYS A 498 12.84 8.79 14.10
C LYS A 498 11.73 8.89 15.15
N ILE A 499 11.01 7.82 15.45
CA ILE A 499 10.03 7.79 16.53
C ILE A 499 10.68 8.18 17.87
N ALA A 500 11.92 7.76 18.12
CA ALA A 500 12.70 8.14 19.31
C ALA A 500 12.87 9.65 19.50
N THR A 501 12.89 10.43 18.41
CA THR A 501 12.99 11.90 18.48
C THR A 501 11.74 12.56 19.07
N GLU A 502 10.62 11.86 19.07
CA GLU A 502 9.33 12.31 19.62
C GLU A 502 9.04 11.69 20.97
N ASP A 503 9.33 10.40 21.13
CA ASP A 503 9.09 9.65 22.36
C ASP A 503 10.18 8.60 22.57
N ALA A 504 11.29 9.01 23.20
CA ALA A 504 12.37 8.10 23.56
C ALA A 504 11.93 7.06 24.59
N GLY A 505 10.98 7.40 25.48
CA GLY A 505 10.46 6.47 26.49
C GLY A 505 9.69 5.31 25.87
N LEU A 506 8.95 5.57 24.80
CA LEU A 506 8.29 4.53 24.00
C LEU A 506 9.32 3.56 23.39
N ILE A 507 10.43 4.05 22.86
CA ILE A 507 11.47 3.19 22.28
C ILE A 507 12.11 2.29 23.35
N GLU A 508 12.45 2.84 24.53
CA GLU A 508 12.97 2.04 25.64
C GLU A 508 11.97 0.94 26.07
N ALA A 509 10.69 1.27 26.15
CA ALA A 509 9.64 0.29 26.47
C ALA A 509 9.47 -0.78 25.36
N LEU A 510 9.62 -0.40 24.09
CA LEU A 510 9.60 -1.35 22.96
C LEU A 510 10.85 -2.25 22.93
N ILE A 511 12.01 -1.77 23.37
CA ILE A 511 13.21 -2.60 23.56
C ILE A 511 12.96 -3.64 24.65
N GLU A 512 12.30 -3.25 25.74
CA GLU A 512 12.01 -4.14 26.87
C GLU A 512 10.94 -5.19 26.52
N HIS A 513 9.80 -4.75 25.98
CA HIS A 513 8.60 -5.59 25.82
C HIS A 513 8.33 -6.06 24.39
N GLY A 514 8.95 -5.44 23.38
CA GLY A 514 8.58 -5.63 21.98
C GLY A 514 7.29 -4.90 21.59
N CYS A 515 6.92 -5.01 20.31
CA CYS A 515 5.67 -4.50 19.76
C CYS A 515 4.78 -5.66 19.29
N ARG A 516 3.46 -5.51 19.30
CA ARG A 516 2.52 -6.49 18.74
C ARG A 516 2.65 -6.68 17.23
N PHE A 517 3.28 -5.75 16.53
CA PHE A 517 3.50 -5.78 15.08
C PHE A 517 4.82 -5.12 14.71
N THR A 518 5.32 -5.44 13.52
CA THR A 518 6.59 -4.88 13.01
C THR A 518 6.40 -3.63 12.16
N HIS A 519 5.21 -3.47 11.56
CA HIS A 519 4.83 -2.32 10.74
C HIS A 519 3.37 -1.96 11.02
N HIS A 520 3.06 -0.67 11.09
CA HIS A 520 1.75 -0.13 11.47
C HIS A 520 1.01 0.51 10.30
N SER A 521 1.70 1.23 9.44
CA SER A 521 1.12 2.31 8.63
C SER A 521 1.46 2.23 7.14
N SER A 522 0.48 2.52 6.30
CA SER A 522 0.61 2.58 4.85
C SER A 522 -0.62 3.26 4.27
N ILE A 523 -0.43 4.10 3.25
CA ILE A 523 -1.56 4.79 2.61
C ILE A 523 -1.84 4.15 1.26
N ALA A 524 -2.86 3.31 1.24
CA ALA A 524 -3.33 2.61 0.06
C ALA A 524 -4.33 3.42 -0.76
N PRO A 525 -4.54 3.09 -2.05
CA PRO A 525 -5.65 3.64 -2.80
C PRO A 525 -6.98 3.24 -2.19
N THR A 526 -7.83 4.23 -1.91
CA THR A 526 -9.14 3.99 -1.27
C THR A 526 -10.33 4.07 -2.22
N GLY A 527 -10.11 4.13 -3.54
CA GLY A 527 -11.13 4.35 -4.59
C GLY A 527 -12.54 3.81 -4.32
N THR A 528 -12.67 2.49 -4.10
CA THR A 528 -14.00 1.88 -3.91
C THR A 528 -14.59 2.16 -2.52
N ILE A 529 -13.77 2.06 -1.47
CA ILE A 529 -14.24 2.31 -0.10
C ILE A 529 -14.56 3.80 0.13
N SER A 530 -13.81 4.70 -0.51
CA SER A 530 -14.02 6.14 -0.42
C SER A 530 -15.36 6.52 -1.06
N LEU A 531 -15.58 6.08 -2.29
CA LEU A 531 -16.83 6.34 -3.00
C LEU A 531 -18.05 5.70 -2.31
N SER A 532 -17.93 4.51 -1.70
CA SER A 532 -19.08 3.86 -1.08
C SER A 532 -19.28 4.20 0.40
N LEU A 533 -18.27 3.96 1.24
CA LEU A 533 -18.39 4.02 2.70
C LEU A 533 -18.03 5.41 3.25
N ALA A 534 -17.24 6.20 2.50
CA ALA A 534 -16.91 7.58 2.84
C ALA A 534 -17.64 8.62 1.97
N ASN A 535 -18.72 8.20 1.28
CA ASN A 535 -19.58 9.08 0.49
C ASN A 535 -18.85 9.93 -0.56
N ASN A 536 -17.79 9.37 -1.16
CA ASN A 536 -16.92 10.06 -2.12
C ASN A 536 -16.06 11.18 -1.52
N ALA A 537 -15.59 11.00 -0.28
CA ALA A 537 -14.40 11.73 0.19
C ALA A 537 -13.19 11.43 -0.71
N SER A 538 -12.21 12.32 -0.75
CA SER A 538 -11.03 12.16 -1.59
C SER A 538 -10.26 10.88 -1.24
N ASN A 539 -9.53 10.31 -2.21
CA ASN A 539 -8.93 8.99 -2.05
C ASN A 539 -7.57 9.07 -1.37
N GLY A 540 -7.29 8.31 -0.31
CA GLY A 540 -5.98 8.32 0.34
C GLY A 540 -5.53 9.74 0.71
N ILE A 541 -4.35 10.12 0.21
CA ILE A 541 -3.82 11.49 0.30
C ILE A 541 -4.16 12.36 -0.92
N GLU A 542 -4.95 11.89 -1.87
CA GLU A 542 -5.24 12.62 -3.10
C GLU A 542 -6.16 13.83 -2.85
N PRO A 543 -6.00 14.89 -3.67
CA PRO A 543 -7.05 15.90 -3.81
C PRO A 543 -8.31 15.28 -4.43
N SER A 544 -9.41 16.02 -4.41
CA SER A 544 -10.58 15.63 -5.18
C SER A 544 -10.28 15.72 -6.67
N PHE A 545 -10.53 14.63 -7.40
CA PHE A 545 -10.33 14.62 -8.85
C PHE A 545 -11.26 15.61 -9.55
N ALA A 546 -12.54 15.61 -9.15
CA ALA A 546 -13.54 16.60 -9.55
C ALA A 546 -14.62 16.67 -8.48
N HIS A 547 -15.18 17.87 -8.25
CA HIS A 547 -16.25 18.02 -7.26
C HIS A 547 -17.62 17.54 -7.77
N HIS A 548 -17.83 17.56 -9.09
CA HIS A 548 -18.99 16.98 -9.76
C HIS A 548 -18.55 16.30 -11.05
N TYR A 549 -18.96 15.05 -11.22
CA TYR A 549 -18.75 14.29 -12.46
C TYR A 549 -19.86 13.26 -12.62
N ALA A 550 -19.97 12.68 -13.80
CA ALA A 550 -20.98 11.69 -14.09
C ALA A 550 -20.39 10.30 -14.35
N ARG A 551 -21.01 9.28 -13.77
CA ARG A 551 -20.65 7.87 -13.99
C ARG A 551 -21.71 7.16 -14.80
N ASN A 552 -21.25 6.28 -15.68
CA ASN A 552 -22.12 5.34 -16.36
C ASN A 552 -22.34 4.11 -15.48
N VAL A 553 -23.55 3.93 -14.97
CA VAL A 553 -23.95 2.76 -14.17
C VAL A 553 -24.83 1.85 -15.02
N ILE A 554 -24.55 0.55 -15.00
CA ILE A 554 -25.41 -0.47 -15.61
C ILE A 554 -26.23 -1.06 -14.49
N ARG A 555 -27.53 -0.77 -14.45
CA ARG A 555 -28.44 -1.41 -13.47
C ARG A 555 -28.68 -2.86 -13.86
N GLU A 556 -28.72 -3.74 -12.87
CA GLU A 556 -28.99 -5.17 -13.08
C GLU A 556 -30.30 -5.36 -13.87
N GLY A 557 -30.24 -6.14 -14.95
CA GLY A 557 -31.38 -6.35 -15.86
C GLY A 557 -31.59 -5.29 -16.96
N LYS A 558 -30.84 -4.18 -16.99
CA LYS A 558 -30.89 -3.18 -18.08
C LYS A 558 -29.68 -3.31 -19.00
N LYS A 559 -29.90 -3.19 -20.32
CA LYS A 559 -28.83 -3.14 -21.34
C LYS A 559 -28.26 -1.73 -21.54
N SER A 560 -28.97 -0.69 -21.11
CA SER A 560 -28.54 0.70 -21.26
C SER A 560 -27.75 1.20 -20.04
N LYS A 561 -26.70 1.98 -20.30
CA LYS A 561 -25.95 2.73 -19.28
C LYS A 561 -26.78 3.94 -18.86
N GLU A 562 -26.96 4.13 -17.56
CA GLU A 562 -27.56 5.34 -16.99
C GLU A 562 -26.43 6.26 -16.52
N LYS A 563 -26.54 7.54 -16.86
CA LYS A 563 -25.61 8.57 -16.41
C LYS A 563 -26.08 9.07 -15.04
N VAL A 564 -25.29 8.83 -14.01
CA VAL A 564 -25.59 9.23 -12.63
C VAL A 564 -24.55 10.24 -12.17
N ASP A 565 -25.03 11.37 -11.65
CA ASP A 565 -24.16 12.39 -11.05
C ASP A 565 -23.55 11.90 -9.75
N VAL A 566 -22.28 12.23 -9.56
CA VAL A 566 -21.50 11.91 -8.39
C VAL A 566 -20.83 13.20 -7.92
N PHE A 567 -20.94 13.46 -6.63
CA PHE A 567 -20.40 14.65 -5.99
C PHE A 567 -19.33 14.26 -4.98
N SER A 568 -18.30 15.08 -4.85
CA SER A 568 -17.31 14.97 -3.77
C SER A 568 -17.96 15.20 -2.40
N PHE A 569 -17.42 14.60 -1.34
CA PHE A 569 -17.99 14.71 0.01
C PHE A 569 -17.99 16.16 0.51
N GLU A 570 -16.91 16.90 0.31
CA GLU A 570 -16.79 18.29 0.74
C GLU A 570 -17.79 19.19 0.01
N LEU A 571 -18.13 18.93 -1.26
CA LEU A 571 -19.21 19.65 -1.94
C LEU A 571 -20.58 19.29 -1.35
N LEU A 572 -20.84 18.01 -1.06
CA LEU A 572 -22.08 17.60 -0.40
C LEU A 572 -22.24 18.25 0.98
N ALA A 573 -21.16 18.32 1.75
CA ALA A 573 -21.13 18.96 3.05
C ALA A 573 -21.34 20.48 2.93
N TYR A 574 -20.65 21.15 2.00
CA TYR A 574 -20.79 22.59 1.77
C TYR A 574 -22.22 22.95 1.34
N ASN A 575 -22.83 22.15 0.46
CA ASN A 575 -24.19 22.38 0.02
C ASN A 575 -25.21 22.18 1.16
N ALA A 576 -24.97 21.20 2.03
CA ALA A 576 -25.86 20.95 3.14
C ALA A 576 -25.73 21.97 4.29
N MET A 577 -24.52 22.50 4.51
CA MET A 577 -24.19 23.27 5.73
C MET A 577 -24.02 24.77 5.48
N VAL A 578 -23.65 25.18 4.26
CA VAL A 578 -23.26 26.57 3.94
C VAL A 578 -24.14 27.14 2.84
N ASN A 579 -24.12 26.56 1.64
CA ASN A 579 -24.82 27.09 0.47
C ASN A 579 -25.46 25.99 -0.39
N PRO A 580 -26.78 25.76 -0.29
CA PRO A 580 -27.46 24.67 -1.01
C PRO A 580 -27.41 24.79 -2.54
N ASP A 581 -27.16 25.99 -3.06
CA ASP A 581 -27.13 26.28 -4.49
C ASP A 581 -25.70 26.34 -5.06
N ALA A 582 -24.68 26.09 -4.22
CA ALA A 582 -23.29 26.09 -4.65
C ALA A 582 -23.02 24.98 -5.68
N ALA A 583 -22.32 25.36 -6.75
CA ALA A 583 -22.04 24.51 -7.88
C ALA A 583 -20.62 24.75 -8.42
N PRO A 584 -19.90 23.70 -8.83
CA PRO A 584 -18.60 23.87 -9.46
C PRO A 584 -18.73 24.55 -10.83
N TYR A 585 -17.75 25.40 -11.16
CA TYR A 585 -17.63 26.08 -12.47
C TYR A 585 -18.83 26.96 -12.89
N THR A 586 -19.58 27.51 -11.92
CA THR A 586 -20.68 28.44 -12.20
C THR A 586 -20.22 29.88 -12.36
N ASP A 587 -20.80 30.59 -13.34
CA ASP A 587 -20.60 32.03 -13.53
C ASP A 587 -21.45 32.88 -12.58
N ASN A 588 -22.41 32.28 -11.86
CA ASN A 588 -23.24 32.99 -10.90
C ASN A 588 -22.47 33.23 -9.58
N PRO A 589 -22.15 34.48 -9.20
CA PRO A 589 -21.37 34.78 -8.00
C PRO A 589 -21.96 34.20 -6.71
N ASP A 590 -23.29 34.13 -6.59
CA ASP A 590 -23.96 33.63 -5.38
C ASP A 590 -23.85 32.10 -5.21
N HIS A 591 -23.45 31.38 -6.27
CA HIS A 591 -23.34 29.93 -6.30
C HIS A 591 -21.88 29.46 -6.38
N GLN A 592 -20.92 30.39 -6.41
CA GLN A 592 -19.51 30.04 -6.54
C GLN A 592 -19.00 29.31 -5.30
N LEU A 593 -18.12 28.35 -5.55
CA LEU A 593 -17.35 27.71 -4.50
C LEU A 593 -16.18 28.63 -4.10
N PRO A 594 -15.78 28.63 -2.83
CA PRO A 594 -14.56 29.30 -2.40
C PRO A 594 -13.31 28.81 -3.14
N ASP A 595 -12.31 29.68 -3.30
CA ASP A 595 -11.07 29.40 -4.07
C ASP A 595 -10.26 28.20 -3.55
N TYR A 596 -10.49 27.75 -2.32
CA TYR A 596 -9.85 26.57 -1.73
C TYR A 596 -10.49 25.23 -2.15
N PHE A 597 -11.59 25.25 -2.93
CA PHE A 597 -12.14 24.07 -3.62
C PHE A 597 -11.33 23.74 -4.87
N ILE A 598 -10.12 23.22 -4.66
CA ILE A 598 -9.22 22.87 -5.75
C ILE A 598 -9.30 21.39 -6.13
N THR A 599 -9.13 21.14 -7.43
CA THR A 599 -9.16 19.80 -8.01
C THR A 599 -7.77 19.31 -8.39
N ALA A 600 -7.68 18.04 -8.79
CA ALA A 600 -6.42 17.44 -9.21
C ALA A 600 -5.78 18.11 -10.45
N ASP A 601 -6.55 18.85 -11.23
CA ASP A 601 -6.05 19.59 -12.42
C ASP A 601 -5.46 20.96 -12.03
N ASP A 602 -5.80 21.49 -10.85
CA ASP A 602 -5.34 22.80 -10.36
C ASP A 602 -4.02 22.71 -9.58
N ILE A 603 -3.53 21.50 -9.32
CA ILE A 603 -2.41 21.23 -8.42
C ILE A 603 -1.11 21.05 -9.21
N SER A 604 -0.07 21.76 -8.81
CA SER A 604 1.25 21.63 -9.41
C SER A 604 1.94 20.32 -9.00
N PRO A 605 2.84 19.77 -9.83
CA PRO A 605 3.60 18.57 -9.47
C PRO A 605 4.36 18.68 -8.15
N ILE A 606 4.88 19.87 -7.80
CA ILE A 606 5.58 20.08 -6.53
C ILE A 606 4.64 19.95 -5.32
N GLN A 607 3.42 20.48 -5.41
CA GLN A 607 2.41 20.33 -4.35
C GLN A 607 2.00 18.86 -4.15
N HIS A 608 1.93 18.06 -5.22
CA HIS A 608 1.77 16.61 -5.10
C HIS A 608 2.91 15.99 -4.27
N VAL A 609 4.16 16.35 -4.58
CA VAL A 609 5.35 15.82 -3.87
C VAL A 609 5.41 16.30 -2.43
N ASP A 610 5.08 17.57 -2.15
CA ASP A 610 5.16 18.14 -0.80
C ASP A 610 4.19 17.46 0.16
N ILE A 611 2.94 17.24 -0.25
CA ILE A 611 1.95 16.50 0.56
C ILE A 611 2.39 15.04 0.76
N GLN A 612 2.90 14.40 -0.29
CA GLN A 612 3.40 13.03 -0.19
C GLN A 612 4.59 12.94 0.78
N ALA A 613 5.53 13.88 0.71
CA ALA A 613 6.71 13.94 1.57
C ALA A 613 6.31 14.20 3.03
N ALA A 614 5.36 15.11 3.27
CA ALA A 614 4.82 15.39 4.60
C ALA A 614 4.22 14.15 5.26
N ALA A 615 3.47 13.35 4.51
CA ALA A 615 2.93 12.09 5.00
C ALA A 615 4.02 11.02 5.16
N GLN A 616 4.84 10.77 4.13
CA GLN A 616 5.82 9.67 4.10
C GLN A 616 6.82 9.73 5.26
N LYS A 617 7.07 10.92 5.82
CA LYS A 617 7.83 11.12 7.05
C LYS A 617 7.42 10.17 8.17
N TRP A 618 6.12 9.89 8.33
CA TRP A 618 5.56 9.13 9.45
C TRP A 618 4.84 7.86 8.99
N ILE A 619 5.09 7.43 7.75
CA ILE A 619 4.64 6.13 7.23
C ILE A 619 5.85 5.19 7.21
N ASP A 620 5.72 4.03 7.86
CA ASP A 620 6.77 3.01 7.97
C ASP A 620 6.79 1.99 6.83
N SER A 621 5.74 1.95 5.99
CA SER A 621 5.77 1.31 4.68
C SER A 621 5.90 2.36 3.56
N SER A 622 4.93 2.45 2.64
CA SER A 622 4.91 3.39 1.53
C SER A 622 3.50 3.95 1.30
N ILE A 623 3.38 4.85 0.34
CA ILE A 623 2.16 5.55 -0.06
C ILE A 623 1.92 5.30 -1.55
N SER A 624 0.70 4.93 -1.91
CA SER A 624 0.26 4.97 -3.30
C SER A 624 -0.30 6.36 -3.60
N LYS A 625 0.35 7.06 -4.53
CA LYS A 625 -0.08 8.38 -4.98
C LYS A 625 0.07 8.50 -6.49
N THR A 626 -0.92 9.11 -7.13
CA THR A 626 -0.86 9.58 -8.51
C THR A 626 -0.44 11.05 -8.53
N ALA A 627 0.59 11.36 -9.32
CA ALA A 627 0.99 12.72 -9.61
C ALA A 627 0.54 13.05 -11.04
N ASN A 628 -0.43 13.95 -11.18
CA ASN A 628 -0.83 14.45 -12.48
C ASN A 628 0.17 15.52 -12.92
N VAL A 629 0.58 15.46 -14.18
CA VAL A 629 1.43 16.49 -14.79
C VAL A 629 0.63 17.10 -15.95
N PRO A 630 -0.24 18.07 -15.68
CA PRO A 630 -1.01 18.73 -16.73
C PRO A 630 -0.07 19.43 -17.72
N THR A 631 -0.35 19.27 -19.02
CA THR A 631 0.43 19.85 -20.13
C THR A 631 -0.11 21.17 -20.62
#